data_AF-A0A4R7BB74-F1
#
_entry.id   AF-A0A4R7BB74-F1
#
_cell.length_a   1.000
_cell.length_b   1.000
_cell.length_c   1.000
_cell.angle_alpha   90.00
_cell.angle_beta   90.00
_cell.angle_gamma   90.00
#
_symmetry.space_group_name_H-M   'P 1'
#
loop_
_entity.id
_entity.type
_entity.pdbx_description
1 polymer ?
#
loop_
_entity_poly.entity_id
_entity_poly.type
_entity_poly.pdbx_seq_one_letter_code
_entity_poly.pdbx_strand_id
1 'polypeptide(L)'
;MSIEEREEIQDQPERPVDVAALVASIDKLVTTMSVRNAPALWKAENIGEWLDLSEYTVSHHVVTQPGFPAAIRATGTKECQKRWFADEVIEWARKYRGALPVGRQNGRRRKAA
;
A
#
# COMPACT_ATOMS: atom_id res chain seq x y z
N MET A 1 -32.77 -26.72 -60.79
CA MET A 1 -31.37 -26.71 -61.26
C MET A 1 -30.99 -25.25 -61.45
N SER A 2 -30.28 -24.66 -60.48
CA SER A 2 -29.38 -23.52 -60.67
C SER A 2 -28.91 -22.96 -59.33
N ILE A 3 -27.61 -23.16 -59.13
CA ILE A 3 -26.63 -22.23 -58.55
C ILE A 3 -26.71 -22.04 -57.03
N GLU A 4 -25.88 -22.86 -56.38
CA GLU A 4 -25.38 -22.68 -55.03
C GLU A 4 -24.53 -21.41 -54.96
N GLU A 5 -25.09 -20.30 -54.47
CA GLU A 5 -24.28 -19.21 -53.88
C GLU A 5 -23.81 -19.69 -52.50
N ARG A 6 -22.71 -20.44 -52.50
CA ARG A 6 -21.92 -20.63 -51.28
C ARG A 6 -21.12 -19.36 -51.08
N GLU A 7 -21.58 -18.52 -50.14
CA GLU A 7 -20.79 -17.42 -49.61
C GLU A 7 -19.43 -17.95 -49.15
N GLU A 8 -18.39 -17.51 -49.85
CA GLU A 8 -17.01 -17.78 -49.54
C GLU A 8 -16.68 -17.03 -48.25
N ILE A 9 -16.71 -17.77 -47.13
CA ILE A 9 -16.29 -17.28 -45.82
C ILE A 9 -14.80 -16.96 -45.94
N GLN A 10 -14.53 -15.68 -46.17
CA GLN A 10 -13.19 -15.15 -46.28
C GLN A 10 -12.55 -15.21 -44.90
N ASP A 11 -11.75 -16.25 -44.69
CA ASP A 11 -10.93 -16.49 -43.50
C ASP A 11 -10.00 -15.27 -43.32
N GLN A 12 -10.35 -14.39 -42.38
CA GLN A 12 -9.51 -13.24 -42.08
C GLN A 12 -8.22 -13.77 -41.45
N PRO A 13 -7.03 -13.35 -41.93
CA PRO A 13 -5.78 -13.79 -41.34
C PRO A 13 -5.77 -13.34 -39.88
N GLU A 14 -5.73 -14.31 -38.96
CA GLU A 14 -5.59 -14.06 -37.54
C GLU A 14 -4.42 -13.10 -37.35
N ARG A 15 -4.70 -11.87 -36.90
CA ARG A 15 -3.66 -10.86 -36.71
C ARG A 15 -2.60 -11.49 -35.80
N PRO A 16 -1.33 -11.56 -36.22
CA PRO A 16 -0.29 -12.05 -35.33
C PRO A 16 -0.29 -11.11 -34.12
N VAL A 17 -0.69 -11.65 -32.97
CA VAL A 17 -0.61 -10.90 -31.72
C VAL A 17 0.85 -10.63 -31.49
N ASP A 18 1.25 -9.37 -31.63
CA ASP A 18 2.61 -8.95 -31.33
C ASP A 18 2.81 -9.03 -29.82
N VAL A 19 3.25 -10.21 -29.38
CA VAL A 19 3.52 -10.50 -27.97
C VAL A 19 4.56 -9.53 -27.42
N ALA A 20 5.52 -9.09 -28.23
CA ALA A 20 6.53 -8.14 -27.79
C ALA A 20 5.92 -6.76 -27.51
N ALA A 21 5.03 -6.27 -28.38
CA ALA A 21 4.30 -5.03 -28.16
C ALA A 21 3.35 -5.12 -26.94
N LEU A 22 2.74 -6.29 -26.72
CA LEU A 22 1.89 -6.51 -25.55
C LEU A 22 2.70 -6.50 -24.25
N VAL A 23 3.84 -7.21 -24.20
CA VAL A 23 4.73 -7.22 -23.03
C VAL A 23 5.23 -5.81 -22.72
N ALA A 24 5.67 -5.05 -23.73
CA ALA A 24 6.10 -3.67 -23.54
C ALA A 24 4.98 -2.75 -23.00
N SER A 25 3.73 -3.00 -23.41
CA SER A 25 2.56 -2.27 -22.92
C SER A 25 2.24 -2.62 -21.47
N ILE A 26 2.39 -3.90 -21.08
CA ILE A 26 2.24 -4.36 -19.70
C ILE A 26 3.33 -3.76 -18.81
N ASP A 27 4.59 -3.79 -19.24
CA ASP A 27 5.71 -3.21 -18.47
C ASP A 27 5.52 -1.70 -18.26
N LYS A 28 5.05 -0.99 -19.28
CA LYS A 28 4.70 0.42 -19.18
C LYS A 28 3.57 0.63 -18.18
N LEU A 29 2.52 -0.20 -18.21
CA LEU A 29 1.42 -0.11 -17.27
C LEU A 29 1.90 -0.36 -15.83
N VAL A 30 2.64 -1.44 -15.59
CA VAL A 30 3.23 -1.77 -14.29
C VAL A 30 4.08 -0.62 -13.76
N THR A 31 4.94 -0.04 -14.60
CA THR A 31 5.78 1.10 -14.22
C THR A 31 4.93 2.32 -13.84
N THR A 32 3.92 2.67 -14.65
CA THR A 32 3.05 3.83 -14.35
C THR A 32 2.24 3.64 -13.07
N MET A 33 1.78 2.42 -12.78
CA MET A 33 1.04 2.11 -11.57
C MET A 33 1.96 2.12 -10.34
N SER A 34 3.19 1.61 -10.48
CA SER A 34 4.18 1.63 -9.41
C SER A 34 4.56 3.05 -8.98
N VAL A 35 4.68 3.99 -9.93
CA VAL A 35 5.04 5.39 -9.63
C VAL A 35 3.89 6.14 -8.94
N ARG A 36 2.63 5.85 -9.29
CA ARG A 36 1.46 6.46 -8.63
C ARG A 36 1.23 5.95 -7.21
N ASN A 37 1.74 4.76 -6.89
CA ASN A 37 1.68 4.15 -5.56
C ASN A 37 2.98 4.37 -4.76
N ALA A 38 3.63 5.53 -4.89
CA ALA A 38 4.74 5.87 -4.00
C ALA A 38 4.30 5.64 -2.53
N PRO A 39 5.05 4.84 -1.76
CA PRO A 39 4.60 4.41 -0.44
C PRO A 39 4.37 5.63 0.46
N ALA A 40 3.16 5.72 1.01
CA ALA A 40 2.76 6.86 1.80
C ALA A 40 3.62 6.95 3.07
N LEU A 41 4.15 8.15 3.35
CA LEU A 41 4.89 8.41 4.58
C LEU A 41 3.92 8.81 5.69
N TRP A 42 3.83 7.98 6.72
CA TRP A 42 3.00 8.18 7.89
C TRP A 42 3.73 8.87 9.03
N LYS A 43 2.98 9.69 9.78
CA LYS A 43 3.38 10.20 11.10
C LYS A 43 2.87 9.23 12.19
N ALA A 44 3.29 9.43 13.44
CA ALA A 44 2.80 8.64 14.57
C ALA A 44 1.27 8.76 14.73
N GLU A 45 0.71 9.94 14.48
CA GLU A 45 -0.74 10.19 14.46
C GLU A 45 -1.47 9.29 13.44
N ASN A 46 -1.00 9.26 12.18
CA ASN A 46 -1.61 8.44 11.13
C ASN A 46 -1.56 6.93 11.47
N ILE A 47 -0.45 6.47 12.06
CA ILE A 47 -0.32 5.08 12.52
C ILE A 47 -1.33 4.80 13.64
N GLY A 48 -1.50 5.76 14.55
CA GLY A 48 -2.46 5.68 15.64
C GLY A 48 -3.89 5.60 15.14
N GLU A 49 -4.27 6.47 14.20
CA GLU A 49 -5.58 6.45 13.57
C GLU A 49 -5.86 5.10 12.87
N TRP A 50 -4.86 4.54 12.18
CA TRP A 50 -5.00 3.25 11.51
C TRP A 50 -5.12 2.06 12.47
N LEU A 51 -4.41 2.09 13.61
CA LEU A 51 -4.43 1.04 14.64
C LEU A 51 -5.49 1.24 15.73
N ASP A 52 -6.26 2.33 15.69
CA ASP A 52 -7.14 2.79 16.77
C ASP A 52 -6.40 2.97 18.12
N LEU A 53 -5.21 3.58 18.06
CA LEU A 53 -4.34 3.89 19.19
C LEU A 53 -4.03 5.39 19.27
N SER A 54 -3.75 5.89 20.48
CA SER A 54 -3.29 7.27 20.63
C SER A 54 -1.86 7.45 20.09
N GLU A 55 -1.55 8.65 19.59
CA GLU A 55 -0.20 9.01 19.14
C GLU A 55 0.87 8.74 20.21
N TYR A 56 0.53 8.98 21.48
CA TYR A 56 1.38 8.66 22.63
C TYR A 56 1.70 7.16 22.70
N THR A 57 0.68 6.31 22.58
CA THR A 57 0.86 4.85 22.61
C THR A 57 1.71 4.39 21.44
N VAL A 58 1.51 4.95 20.26
CA VAL A 58 2.33 4.64 19.09
C VAL A 58 3.79 5.00 19.34
N SER A 59 4.05 6.23 19.80
CA SER A 59 5.41 6.74 19.98
C SER A 59 6.20 6.01 21.08
N HIS A 60 5.53 5.59 22.16
CA HIS A 60 6.17 4.97 23.32
C HIS A 60 6.12 3.44 23.36
N HIS A 61 5.12 2.82 22.74
CA HIS A 61 4.89 1.39 22.85
C HIS A 61 4.94 0.64 21.53
N VAL A 62 4.59 1.27 20.40
CA VAL A 62 4.57 0.62 19.08
C VAL A 62 5.93 0.77 18.39
N VAL A 63 6.45 2.01 18.32
CA VAL A 63 7.71 2.32 17.64
C VAL A 63 8.92 1.64 18.29
N THR A 64 8.83 1.31 19.57
CA THR A 64 9.91 0.66 20.34
C THR A 64 9.85 -0.86 20.27
N GLN A 65 8.85 -1.46 19.61
CA GLN A 65 8.75 -2.91 19.49
C GLN A 65 9.89 -3.48 18.65
N PRO A 66 10.36 -4.71 18.96
CA PRO A 66 11.36 -5.36 18.17
C PRO A 66 10.88 -5.56 16.72
N GLY A 67 11.75 -5.21 15.79
CA GLY A 67 11.47 -5.32 14.35
C GLY A 67 10.50 -4.27 13.80
N PHE A 68 10.12 -3.25 14.58
CA PHE A 68 9.34 -2.13 14.06
C PHE A 68 10.14 -1.36 12.99
N PRO A 69 9.50 -0.83 11.92
CA PRO A 69 10.19 -0.13 10.84
C PRO A 69 11.03 1.07 11.27
N ALA A 70 12.13 1.30 10.55
CA ALA A 70 13.03 2.40 10.82
C ALA A 70 12.40 3.75 10.44
N ALA A 71 12.56 4.76 11.31
CA ALA A 71 12.03 6.09 11.05
C ALA A 71 12.92 6.86 10.05
N ILE A 72 12.29 7.46 9.04
CA ILE A 72 12.90 8.40 8.11
C ILE A 72 12.75 9.81 8.64
N ARG A 73 13.80 10.62 8.42
CA ARG A 73 13.82 12.05 8.72
C ARG A 73 14.20 12.78 7.45
N ALA A 74 13.33 13.69 6.99
CA ALA A 74 13.51 14.39 5.72
C ALA A 74 14.81 15.22 5.67
N THR A 75 15.25 15.76 6.80
CA THR A 75 16.39 16.67 6.87
C THR A 75 17.60 16.11 7.64
N GLY A 76 17.55 14.83 8.05
CA GLY A 76 18.64 14.17 8.82
C GLY A 76 18.90 14.74 10.23
N THR A 77 18.29 15.87 10.59
CA THR A 77 18.45 16.51 11.90
C THR A 77 17.64 15.80 12.99
N LYS A 78 18.07 15.93 14.26
CA LYS A 78 17.40 15.29 15.40
C LYS A 78 16.01 15.85 15.71
N GLU A 79 15.77 17.10 15.32
CA GLU A 79 14.51 17.81 15.52
C GLU A 79 13.48 17.54 14.43
N CYS A 80 13.87 16.86 13.35
CA CYS A 80 12.95 16.54 12.27
C CYS A 80 11.92 15.51 12.72
N GLN A 81 10.68 15.73 12.30
CA GLN A 81 9.56 14.83 12.58
C GLN A 81 9.82 13.46 11.97
N LYS A 82 9.69 12.41 12.80
CA LYS A 82 9.82 11.02 12.34
C LYS A 82 8.68 10.66 11.38
N ARG A 83 9.03 9.93 10.33
CA ARG A 83 8.10 9.37 9.34
C ARG A 83 8.40 7.89 9.13
N TRP A 84 7.38 7.13 8.77
CA TRP A 84 7.51 5.70 8.44
C TRP A 84 6.80 5.42 7.15
N PHE A 85 7.28 4.45 6.38
CA PHE A 85 6.52 3.98 5.24
C PHE A 85 5.30 3.16 5.71
N ALA A 86 4.14 3.47 5.14
CA ALA A 86 2.88 2.86 5.53
C ALA A 86 2.85 1.34 5.28
N ASP A 87 3.41 0.90 4.14
CA ASP A 87 3.53 -0.50 3.76
C ASP A 87 4.35 -1.31 4.77
N GLU A 88 5.52 -0.83 5.18
CA GLU A 88 6.36 -1.49 6.19
C GLU A 88 5.64 -1.60 7.54
N VAL A 89 4.93 -0.53 7.95
CA VAL A 89 4.15 -0.54 9.20
C VAL A 89 2.99 -1.52 9.12
N ILE A 90 2.28 -1.58 8.00
CA ILE A 90 1.18 -2.52 7.77
C ILE A 90 1.70 -3.96 7.76
N GLU A 91 2.81 -4.22 7.07
CA GLU A 91 3.43 -5.55 7.01
C GLU A 91 3.87 -6.00 8.41
N TRP A 92 4.54 -5.13 9.14
CA TRP A 92 4.91 -5.38 10.54
C TRP A 92 3.67 -5.68 11.38
N ALA A 93 2.64 -4.83 11.34
CA ALA A 93 1.43 -5.03 12.12
C ALA A 93 0.72 -6.36 11.77
N ARG A 94 0.76 -6.77 10.49
CA ARG A 94 0.20 -8.06 10.06
C ARG A 94 1.00 -9.25 10.60
N LYS A 95 2.32 -9.14 10.70
CA LYS A 95 3.19 -10.18 11.25
C LYS A 95 3.09 -10.29 12.78
N TYR A 96 2.91 -9.16 13.47
CA TYR A 96 2.93 -9.07 14.94
C TYR A 96 1.55 -8.77 15.55
N ARG A 97 0.44 -9.17 14.91
CA ARG A 97 -0.95 -8.89 15.34
C ARG A 97 -1.23 -9.19 16.82
N GLY A 98 -0.59 -10.22 17.39
CA GLY A 98 -0.76 -10.61 18.79
C GLY A 98 0.09 -9.84 19.81
N ALA A 99 1.06 -9.04 19.35
CA ALA A 99 1.95 -8.24 20.20
C ALA A 99 1.59 -6.74 20.19
N LEU A 100 0.57 -6.35 19.43
CA LEU A 100 0.08 -4.99 19.42
C LEU A 100 -0.52 -4.64 20.79
N PRO A 101 -0.17 -3.49 21.38
CA PRO A 101 -0.82 -3.02 22.59
C PRO A 101 -2.32 -2.96 22.35
N VAL A 102 -3.11 -3.62 23.20
CA VAL A 102 -4.56 -3.51 23.15
C VAL A 102 -4.91 -2.07 23.52
N GLY A 103 -5.61 -1.37 22.62
CA GLY A 103 -6.14 -0.04 22.90
C GLY A 103 -6.91 -0.06 24.22
N ARG A 104 -6.72 0.96 25.07
CA ARG A 104 -7.37 1.00 26.39
C ARG A 104 -8.90 0.95 26.22
N GLN A 105 -9.48 -0.24 26.36
CA GLN A 105 -10.89 -0.39 26.71
C GLN A 105 -11.06 0.21 28.10
N ASN A 106 -11.82 1.31 28.21
CA ASN A 106 -12.17 1.97 29.47
C ASN A 106 -11.06 2.78 30.17
N GLY A 107 -10.78 3.95 29.61
CA GLY A 107 -10.08 5.03 30.32
C GLY A 107 -10.88 6.34 30.27
N ARG A 108 -12.01 6.40 30.98
CA ARG A 108 -12.76 7.60 31.41
C ARG A 108 -12.41 8.88 30.62
N ARG A 109 -13.21 9.21 29.58
CA ARG A 109 -13.23 10.56 28.98
C ARG A 109 -13.24 11.57 30.14
N ARG A 110 -12.15 12.33 30.33
CA ARG A 110 -12.18 13.47 31.24
C ARG A 110 -13.16 14.45 30.62
N LYS A 111 -14.36 14.60 31.21
CA LYS A 111 -15.20 15.76 30.91
C LYS A 111 -14.38 16.99 31.31
N ALA A 112 -14.13 17.87 30.35
CA ALA A 112 -13.68 19.21 30.66
C ALA A 112 -14.74 19.88 31.53
N ALA A 113 -14.30 20.51 32.62
CA ALA A 113 -15.11 21.34 33.50
C ALA A 113 -15.21 22.76 32.92
#